data_AF-R7V0H6-F1
#
_entry.id   AF-R7V0H6-F1
#
_cell.length_a   1.000
_cell.length_b   1.000
_cell.length_c   1.000
_cell.angle_alpha   90.00
_cell.angle_beta   90.00
_cell.angle_gamma   90.00
#
_symmetry.space_group_name_H-M   'P 1'
#
loop_
_entity.id
_entity.type
_entity.pdbx_description
1 polymer ?
#
loop_
_entity_poly.entity_id
_entity_poly.type
_entity_poly.pdbx_seq_one_letter_code
_entity_poly.pdbx_strand_id
1 'polypeptide(L)'
;MEAVSKIKQNSKRLIVMPMDEFHKVCARLPDPNKPLVILGNTARCGSTLLTQIFERTNKIMSYSEPKPLNNLAVLYKHQGMSADVIQLTRSLVRMYARPLKTMPNPEGCLLKPVGPAFLCAEPICRIYPNTPTFYLYRNMDSIAKSLYKLSYVAQYVRLGYLLCQIHGDMVEAICDKCGFPTKKTNRTVYNDY
;
A
#
# COMPACT_ATOMS: atom_id res chain seq x y z
N MET A 1 22.40 8.86 1.32
CA MET A 1 22.73 9.78 2.44
C MET A 1 22.26 11.22 2.21
N GLU A 2 22.28 11.73 0.98
CA GLU A 2 21.93 13.12 0.67
C GLU A 2 20.47 13.53 1.03
N ALA A 3 19.49 12.64 0.80
CA ALA A 3 18.09 12.91 1.13
C ALA A 3 17.84 13.06 2.65
N VAL A 4 18.49 12.23 3.47
CA VAL A 4 18.40 12.32 4.94
C VAL A 4 19.06 13.60 5.44
N SER A 5 20.15 14.05 4.81
CA SER A 5 20.81 15.32 5.11
C SER A 5 19.89 16.52 4.86
N LYS A 6 19.17 16.52 3.72
CA LYS A 6 18.20 17.58 3.37
C LYS A 6 16.98 17.60 4.30
N ILE A 7 16.50 16.44 4.73
CA ILE A 7 15.41 16.34 5.74
C ILE A 7 15.89 16.88 7.09
N LYS A 8 17.11 16.54 7.51
CA LYS A 8 17.71 17.00 8.77
C LYS A 8 17.78 18.52 8.86
N GLN A 9 18.08 19.19 7.74
CA GLN A 9 18.21 20.65 7.68
C GLN A 9 16.90 21.41 7.93
N ASN A 10 15.75 20.78 7.67
CA ASN A 10 14.43 21.40 7.83
C ASN A 10 13.60 20.82 8.99
N SER A 11 14.12 19.81 9.70
CA SER A 11 13.41 19.14 10.80
C SER A 11 13.81 19.71 12.16
N LYS A 12 12.82 20.00 13.02
CA LYS A 12 13.09 20.34 14.43
C LYS A 12 13.61 19.14 15.24
N ARG A 13 13.25 17.91 14.83
CA ARG A 13 13.72 16.64 15.41
C ARG A 13 13.56 15.53 14.38
N LEU A 14 14.65 14.84 14.05
CA LEU A 14 14.64 13.68 13.16
C LEU A 14 15.07 12.45 13.95
N ILE A 15 14.22 11.42 13.97
CA ILE A 15 14.56 10.10 14.51
C ILE A 15 14.80 9.18 13.33
N VAL A 16 16.04 8.71 13.20
CA VAL A 16 16.43 7.71 12.20
C VAL A 16 16.66 6.40 12.94
N MET A 17 15.96 5.35 12.51
CA MET A 17 16.14 4.00 13.03
C MET A 17 16.84 3.15 11.95
N PRO A 18 18.03 2.60 12.23
CA PRO A 18 18.64 1.61 11.35
C PRO A 18 17.71 0.41 11.15
N MET A 19 17.74 -0.19 9.96
CA MET A 19 16.84 -1.31 9.64
C MET A 19 17.07 -2.51 10.58
N ASP A 20 18.32 -2.78 10.96
CA ASP A 20 18.65 -3.85 11.91
C ASP A 20 18.02 -3.61 13.30
N GLU A 21 18.04 -2.37 13.78
CA GLU A 21 17.39 -2.00 15.04
C GLU A 21 15.86 -2.11 14.94
N PHE A 22 15.29 -1.73 13.80
CA PHE A 22 13.86 -1.93 13.53
C PHE A 22 13.48 -3.41 13.61
N HIS A 23 14.27 -4.28 12.99
CA HIS A 23 14.07 -5.73 13.07
C HIS A 23 14.19 -6.26 14.50
N LYS A 24 15.20 -5.81 15.27
CA LYS A 24 15.37 -6.19 16.68
C LYS A 24 14.19 -5.75 17.54
N VAL A 25 13.62 -4.58 17.31
CA VAL A 25 12.41 -4.11 18.02
C VAL A 25 11.22 -4.98 17.68
N CYS A 26 11.00 -5.27 16.39
CA CYS A 26 9.88 -6.10 15.95
C CYS A 26 10.04 -7.57 16.35
N ALA A 27 11.27 -8.07 16.52
CA ALA A 27 11.53 -9.43 16.98
C ALA A 27 11.02 -9.69 18.42
N ARG A 28 10.87 -8.64 19.23
CA ARG A 28 10.31 -8.71 20.60
C ARG A 28 8.79 -8.81 20.62
N LEU A 29 8.13 -8.53 19.49
CA LEU A 29 6.69 -8.65 19.36
C LEU A 29 6.33 -10.09 18.97
N PRO A 30 5.23 -10.64 19.50
CA PRO A 30 4.78 -11.97 19.11
C PRO A 30 4.26 -11.96 17.67
N ASP A 31 4.29 -13.13 17.02
CA ASP A 31 3.54 -13.33 15.79
C ASP A 31 2.03 -13.18 16.05
N PRO A 32 1.25 -12.71 15.06
CA PRO A 32 -0.20 -12.54 15.21
C PRO A 32 -0.87 -13.87 15.55
N ASN A 33 -1.64 -13.88 16.63
CA ASN A 33 -2.49 -14.99 17.04
C ASN A 33 -3.99 -14.74 16.74
N LYS A 34 -4.31 -13.57 16.18
CA LYS A 34 -5.63 -13.18 15.72
C LYS A 34 -5.66 -13.15 14.18
N PRO A 35 -6.84 -13.29 13.56
CA PRO A 35 -7.00 -13.18 12.11
C PRO A 35 -6.33 -11.92 11.54
N LEU A 36 -5.49 -12.12 10.54
CA LEU A 36 -4.92 -11.08 9.70
C LEU A 36 -5.63 -11.12 8.34
N VAL A 37 -6.06 -9.97 7.83
CA VAL A 37 -6.77 -9.88 6.56
C VAL A 37 -6.09 -8.82 5.68
N ILE A 38 -5.94 -9.12 4.39
CA ILE A 38 -5.40 -8.15 3.43
C ILE A 38 -6.48 -7.73 2.44
N LEU A 39 -6.71 -6.42 2.35
CA LEU A 39 -7.66 -5.80 1.42
C LEU A 39 -6.92 -5.23 0.21
N GLY A 40 -6.96 -5.98 -0.89
CA GLY A 40 -6.60 -5.48 -2.22
C GLY A 40 -7.66 -4.49 -2.72
N ASN A 41 -7.26 -3.53 -3.55
CA ASN A 41 -8.21 -2.55 -4.05
C ASN A 41 -7.76 -1.92 -5.36
N THR A 42 -8.74 -1.63 -6.21
CA THR A 42 -8.56 -0.63 -7.28
C THR A 42 -8.70 0.76 -6.67
N ALA A 43 -7.82 1.70 -7.04
CA ALA A 43 -7.93 3.07 -6.54
C ALA A 43 -9.35 3.63 -6.76
N ARG A 44 -9.87 4.37 -5.77
CA ARG A 44 -11.20 5.01 -5.80
C ARG A 44 -12.42 4.07 -5.82
N CYS A 45 -12.24 2.80 -5.44
CA CYS A 45 -13.35 1.85 -5.33
C CYS A 45 -14.17 1.95 -4.01
N GLY A 46 -13.78 2.81 -3.07
CA GLY A 46 -14.39 2.87 -1.73
C GLY A 46 -13.63 2.08 -0.66
N SER A 47 -12.41 1.62 -0.94
CA SER A 47 -11.58 0.88 0.01
C SER A 47 -11.31 1.63 1.32
N THR A 48 -11.18 2.96 1.26
CA THR A 48 -11.06 3.80 2.46
C THR A 48 -12.33 3.78 3.30
N LEU A 49 -13.51 3.86 2.69
CA LEU A 49 -14.79 3.76 3.41
C LEU A 49 -14.92 2.39 4.09
N LEU A 50 -14.62 1.31 3.37
CA LEU A 50 -14.66 -0.03 3.95
C LEU A 50 -13.69 -0.17 5.14
N THR A 51 -12.48 0.37 5.00
CA THR A 51 -11.49 0.36 6.10
C THR A 51 -12.00 1.13 7.32
N GLN A 52 -12.67 2.28 7.11
CA GLN A 52 -13.30 3.06 8.18
C GLN A 52 -14.47 2.31 8.83
N ILE A 53 -15.26 1.55 8.08
CA ILE A 53 -16.33 0.71 8.65
C ILE A 53 -15.72 -0.32 9.62
N PHE A 54 -14.64 -0.99 9.24
CA PHE A 54 -13.94 -1.92 10.14
C PHE A 54 -13.34 -1.21 11.35
N GLU A 55 -12.72 -0.05 11.17
CA GLU A 55 -12.19 0.76 12.27
C GLU A 55 -13.28 1.13 13.29
N ARG A 56 -14.46 1.54 12.82
CA ARG A 56 -15.61 1.93 13.66
C ARG A 56 -16.17 0.81 14.52
N THR A 57 -15.87 -0.45 14.21
CA THR A 57 -16.28 -1.58 15.06
C THR A 57 -15.57 -1.59 16.43
N ASN A 58 -14.44 -0.89 16.56
CA ASN A 58 -13.53 -0.97 17.72
C ASN A 58 -13.05 -2.40 18.05
N LYS A 59 -13.21 -3.34 17.11
CA LYS A 59 -12.81 -4.74 17.25
C LYS A 59 -11.64 -5.10 16.35
N ILE A 60 -11.51 -4.43 15.20
CA ILE A 60 -10.52 -4.75 14.17
C ILE A 60 -9.52 -3.59 14.02
N MET A 61 -8.23 -3.88 14.21
CA MET A 61 -7.18 -2.91 13.90
C MET A 61 -7.06 -2.74 12.39
N SER A 62 -7.46 -1.58 11.89
CA SER A 62 -7.58 -1.35 10.45
C SER A 62 -6.59 -0.29 10.00
N TYR A 63 -5.71 -0.65 9.06
CA TYR A 63 -4.69 0.26 8.54
C TYR A 63 -4.89 0.53 7.05
N SER A 64 -5.20 1.78 6.72
CA SER A 64 -5.28 2.25 5.35
C SER A 64 -3.90 2.68 4.86
N GLU A 65 -3.44 2.05 3.79
CA GLU A 65 -2.23 2.37 3.02
C GLU A 65 -0.96 2.48 3.87
N PRO A 66 -0.60 1.44 4.67
CA PRO A 66 0.61 1.48 5.46
C PRO A 66 1.84 1.53 4.54
N LYS A 67 2.51 2.69 4.50
CA LYS A 67 3.58 2.98 3.53
C LYS A 67 4.73 1.95 3.50
N PRO A 68 5.17 1.36 4.61
CA PRO A 68 6.18 0.30 4.58
C PRO A 68 5.81 -0.94 3.75
N LEU A 69 4.51 -1.22 3.55
CA LEU A 69 4.08 -2.32 2.68
C LEU A 69 4.44 -2.06 1.20
N ASN A 70 4.57 -0.80 0.79
CA ASN A 70 5.05 -0.45 -0.55
C ASN A 70 6.50 -0.91 -0.72
N ASN A 71 7.34 -0.69 0.29
CA ASN A 71 8.74 -1.11 0.26
C ASN A 71 8.83 -2.64 0.25
N LEU A 72 7.97 -3.34 1.02
CA LEU A 72 7.89 -4.78 0.96
C LEU A 72 7.48 -5.29 -0.43
N ALA A 73 6.47 -4.68 -1.06
CA ALA A 73 6.04 -5.05 -2.41
C ALA A 73 7.18 -4.88 -3.43
N VAL A 74 7.90 -3.76 -3.36
CA VAL A 74 9.05 -3.49 -4.24
C VAL A 74 10.18 -4.49 -3.98
N LEU A 75 10.55 -4.72 -2.71
CA LEU A 75 11.62 -5.65 -2.36
C LEU A 75 11.28 -7.07 -2.83
N TYR A 76 10.06 -7.53 -2.59
CA TYR A 76 9.58 -8.84 -3.06
C TYR A 76 9.59 -8.96 -4.58
N LYS A 77 9.17 -7.91 -5.30
CA LYS A 77 9.24 -7.88 -6.76
C LYS A 77 10.65 -8.09 -7.29
N HIS A 78 11.66 -7.51 -6.63
CA HIS A 78 13.04 -7.58 -7.08
C HIS A 78 13.79 -8.82 -6.61
N GLN A 79 13.48 -9.37 -5.44
CA GLN A 79 14.26 -10.43 -4.80
C GLN A 79 13.51 -11.75 -4.60
N GLY A 80 12.21 -11.79 -4.88
CA GLY A 80 11.36 -12.94 -4.55
C GLY A 80 11.34 -13.20 -3.03
N MET A 81 11.20 -14.45 -2.62
CA MET A 81 11.20 -14.84 -1.19
C MET A 81 12.63 -14.91 -0.61
N SER A 82 13.36 -13.81 -0.64
CA SER A 82 14.70 -13.69 -0.04
C SER A 82 14.63 -13.63 1.51
N ALA A 83 15.78 -13.79 2.16
CA ALA A 83 15.89 -13.64 3.61
C ALA A 83 15.43 -12.25 4.08
N ASP A 84 15.80 -11.19 3.35
CA ASP A 84 15.41 -9.81 3.63
C ASP A 84 13.89 -9.62 3.52
N VAL A 85 13.26 -10.20 2.48
CA VAL A 85 11.80 -10.17 2.32
C VAL A 85 11.11 -10.88 3.46
N ILE A 86 11.61 -12.05 3.86
CA ILE A 86 11.05 -12.82 4.97
C ILE A 86 11.15 -12.03 6.28
N GLN A 87 12.32 -11.45 6.55
CA GLN A 87 12.58 -10.68 7.78
C GLN A 87 11.74 -9.40 7.83
N LEU A 88 11.67 -8.65 6.73
CA LEU A 88 10.84 -7.46 6.62
C LEU A 88 9.35 -7.81 6.76
N THR A 89 8.89 -8.89 6.13
CA THR A 89 7.49 -9.34 6.24
C THR A 89 7.12 -9.63 7.69
N ARG A 90 7.91 -10.46 8.39
CA ARG A 90 7.68 -10.75 9.82
C ARG A 90 7.68 -9.48 10.66
N SER A 91 8.64 -8.59 10.42
CA SER A 91 8.77 -7.34 11.18
C SER A 91 7.55 -6.44 11.01
N LEU A 92 7.10 -6.24 9.76
CA LEU A 92 5.93 -5.41 9.46
C LEU A 92 4.64 -6.02 9.99
N VAL A 93 4.42 -7.33 9.81
CA VAL A 93 3.22 -8.00 10.30
C VAL A 93 3.14 -7.94 11.82
N ARG A 94 4.23 -8.28 12.53
CA ARG A 94 4.28 -8.17 14.00
C ARG A 94 4.04 -6.75 14.48
N MET A 95 4.63 -5.77 13.79
CA MET A 95 4.42 -4.36 14.11
C MET A 95 2.94 -3.97 13.95
N TYR A 96 2.30 -4.27 12.82
CA TYR A 96 0.92 -3.84 12.57
C TYR A 96 -0.12 -4.65 13.31
N ALA A 97 0.11 -5.94 13.54
CA ALA A 97 -0.84 -6.82 14.20
C ALA A 97 -0.70 -6.83 15.74
N ARG A 98 0.20 -6.02 16.32
CA ARG A 98 0.32 -5.89 17.77
C ARG A 98 -0.89 -5.13 18.36
N PRO A 99 -1.36 -5.49 19.56
CA PRO A 99 -2.35 -4.69 20.27
C PRO A 99 -1.86 -3.25 20.52
N LEU A 100 -2.79 -2.30 20.45
CA LEU A 100 -2.53 -0.88 20.72
C LEU A 100 -3.06 -0.51 22.11
N LYS A 101 -2.54 0.57 22.71
CA LYS A 101 -3.09 1.11 23.97
C LYS A 101 -4.58 1.46 23.86
N THR A 102 -5.00 1.93 22.69
CA THR A 102 -6.39 2.29 22.38
C THR A 102 -7.26 1.08 22.03
N MET A 103 -6.65 -0.08 21.75
CA MET A 103 -7.34 -1.33 21.40
C MET A 103 -6.50 -2.51 21.92
N PRO A 104 -6.56 -2.80 23.23
CA PRO A 104 -5.67 -3.78 23.86
C PRO A 104 -6.02 -5.24 23.54
N ASN A 105 -7.24 -5.52 23.08
CA ASN A 105 -7.69 -6.87 22.72
C ASN A 105 -8.44 -6.87 21.38
N PRO A 106 -7.74 -6.66 20.25
CA PRO A 106 -8.36 -6.71 18.93
C PRO A 106 -8.81 -8.14 18.59
N GLU A 107 -9.95 -8.26 17.92
CA GLU A 107 -10.43 -9.51 17.35
C GLU A 107 -9.69 -9.87 16.05
N GLY A 108 -9.03 -8.91 15.41
CA GLY A 108 -8.23 -9.13 14.20
C GLY A 108 -7.54 -7.86 13.67
N CYS A 109 -6.83 -8.00 12.56
CA CYS A 109 -6.14 -6.90 11.88
C CYS A 109 -6.46 -6.90 10.39
N LEU A 110 -6.77 -5.72 9.84
CA LEU A 110 -7.00 -5.48 8.42
C LEU A 110 -5.89 -4.58 7.86
N LEU A 111 -5.14 -5.08 6.89
CA LEU A 111 -4.14 -4.32 6.14
C LEU A 111 -4.67 -4.01 4.75
N LYS A 112 -4.88 -2.73 4.46
CA LYS A 112 -5.27 -2.25 3.13
C LYS A 112 -4.07 -1.59 2.45
N PRO A 113 -3.19 -2.31 1.73
CA PRO A 113 -2.13 -1.68 0.96
C PRO A 113 -2.70 -0.76 -0.14
N VAL A 114 -1.87 0.15 -0.68
CA VAL A 114 -2.24 0.82 -1.94
C VAL A 114 -2.33 -0.22 -3.06
N GLY A 115 -3.13 0.02 -4.09
CA GLY A 115 -3.29 -0.91 -5.22
C GLY A 115 -1.97 -1.48 -5.77
N PRO A 116 -0.98 -0.62 -6.13
CA PRO A 116 0.36 -1.06 -6.54
C PRO A 116 1.09 -2.00 -5.58
N ALA A 117 0.86 -1.82 -4.28
CA ALA A 117 1.55 -2.55 -3.23
C ALA A 117 0.83 -3.84 -2.84
N PHE A 118 -0.28 -4.21 -3.48
CA PHE A 118 -0.99 -5.45 -3.17
C PHE A 118 -0.12 -6.70 -3.37
N LEU A 119 0.94 -6.60 -4.17
CA LEU A 119 1.96 -7.66 -4.31
C LEU A 119 2.60 -8.06 -2.96
N CYS A 120 2.58 -7.20 -1.94
CA CYS A 120 3.05 -7.55 -0.60
C CYS A 120 2.21 -8.67 0.06
N ALA A 121 1.00 -8.96 -0.45
CA ALA A 121 0.15 -10.02 0.08
C ALA A 121 0.81 -11.40 -0.04
N GLU A 122 1.50 -11.67 -1.14
CA GLU A 122 2.13 -12.96 -1.41
C GLU A 122 3.15 -13.39 -0.34
N PRO A 123 4.18 -12.58 0.01
CA PRO A 123 5.09 -12.94 1.09
C PRO A 123 4.39 -13.02 2.45
N ILE A 124 3.37 -12.20 2.71
CA ILE A 124 2.59 -12.27 3.96
C ILE A 124 1.84 -13.60 4.06
N CYS A 125 1.10 -14.00 3.02
CA CYS A 125 0.35 -15.25 3.00
C CYS A 125 1.26 -16.48 3.08
N ARG A 126 2.46 -16.46 2.49
CA ARG A 126 3.43 -17.57 2.63
C ARG A 126 3.93 -17.76 4.06
N ILE A 127 4.13 -16.68 4.80
CA ILE A 127 4.62 -16.74 6.20
C ILE A 127 3.46 -16.97 7.18
N TYR A 128 2.29 -16.43 6.86
CA TYR A 128 1.07 -16.52 7.67
C TYR A 128 -0.07 -17.12 6.81
N PRO A 129 -0.10 -18.46 6.63
CA PRO A 129 -0.97 -19.13 5.64
C PRO A 129 -2.47 -18.95 5.88
N ASN A 130 -2.88 -18.65 7.11
CA ASN A 130 -4.27 -18.39 7.47
C ASN A 130 -4.70 -16.93 7.25
N THR A 131 -4.01 -16.19 6.38
CA THR A 131 -4.29 -14.78 6.07
C THR A 131 -5.21 -14.68 4.85
N PRO A 132 -6.53 -14.49 5.02
CA PRO A 132 -7.41 -14.24 3.88
C PRO A 132 -7.07 -12.93 3.17
N THR A 133 -7.13 -12.98 1.84
CA THR A 133 -7.02 -11.83 0.96
C THR A 133 -8.33 -11.64 0.22
N PHE A 134 -8.85 -10.42 0.17
CA PHE A 134 -9.98 -10.11 -0.71
C PHE A 134 -9.74 -8.79 -1.44
N TYR A 135 -10.36 -8.66 -2.61
CA TYR A 135 -10.12 -7.52 -3.50
C TYR A 135 -11.40 -6.71 -3.68
N LEU A 136 -11.37 -5.44 -3.28
CA LEU A 136 -12.49 -4.53 -3.49
C LEU A 136 -12.43 -3.91 -4.89
N TYR A 137 -13.48 -4.17 -5.65
CA TYR A 137 -13.68 -3.65 -6.99
C TYR A 137 -14.90 -2.73 -7.03
N ARG A 138 -14.86 -1.77 -7.97
CA ARG A 138 -16.00 -0.93 -8.35
C ARG A 138 -15.97 -0.81 -9.87
N ASN A 139 -17.15 -0.65 -10.48
CA ASN A 139 -17.26 -0.39 -11.92
C ASN A 139 -16.30 0.72 -12.37
N MET A 140 -15.57 0.45 -13.47
CA MET A 140 -14.49 1.32 -13.95
C MET A 140 -14.96 2.71 -14.42
N ASP A 141 -16.16 2.86 -14.97
CA ASP A 141 -16.73 4.17 -15.33
C ASP A 141 -16.92 5.04 -14.08
N SER A 142 -17.45 4.45 -13.01
CA SER A 142 -17.57 5.15 -11.72
C SER A 142 -16.21 5.52 -11.11
N ILE A 143 -15.20 4.66 -11.28
CA ILE A 143 -13.83 4.94 -10.84
C ILE A 143 -13.24 6.09 -11.66
N ALA A 144 -13.38 6.07 -12.98
CA ALA A 144 -12.90 7.12 -13.87
C ALA A 144 -13.52 8.48 -13.52
N LYS A 145 -14.85 8.53 -13.34
CA LYS A 145 -15.56 9.74 -12.87
C LYS A 145 -15.06 10.21 -11.50
N SER A 146 -14.75 9.30 -10.57
CA SER A 146 -14.18 9.65 -9.27
C SER A 146 -12.74 10.20 -9.38
N LEU A 147 -11.90 9.61 -10.22
CA LEU A 147 -10.54 10.09 -10.50
C LEU A 147 -10.57 11.47 -11.17
N TYR A 148 -11.49 11.67 -12.12
CA TYR A 148 -11.69 12.97 -12.77
C TYR A 148 -12.03 14.05 -11.74
N LYS A 149 -12.98 13.79 -10.84
CA LYS A 149 -13.30 14.71 -9.73
C LYS A 149 -12.09 14.96 -8.82
N LEU A 150 -11.31 13.92 -8.51
CA LEU A 150 -10.10 14.07 -7.70
C LEU A 150 -9.05 14.98 -8.37
N SER A 151 -8.96 14.98 -9.69
CA SER A 151 -7.99 15.79 -10.45
C SER A 151 -8.16 17.31 -10.22
N TYR A 152 -9.35 17.78 -9.84
CA TYR A 152 -9.58 19.18 -9.48
C TYR A 152 -8.98 19.57 -8.13
N VAL A 153 -8.78 18.61 -7.24
CA VAL A 153 -8.23 18.84 -5.89
C VAL A 153 -6.76 18.45 -5.83
N ALA A 154 -6.38 17.36 -6.51
CA ALA A 154 -5.04 16.82 -6.55
C ALA A 154 -4.39 17.10 -7.92
N GLN A 155 -3.69 18.24 -8.02
CA GLN A 155 -3.11 18.71 -9.29
C GLN A 155 -2.16 17.70 -9.97
N TYR A 156 -1.47 16.86 -9.19
CA TYR A 156 -0.62 15.80 -9.74
C TYR A 156 -1.42 14.72 -10.50
N VAL A 157 -2.67 14.46 -10.11
CA VAL A 157 -3.57 13.53 -10.83
C VAL A 157 -3.97 14.16 -12.17
N ARG A 158 -4.24 15.47 -12.18
CA ARG A 158 -4.54 16.23 -13.41
C ARG A 158 -3.34 16.28 -14.35
N LEU A 159 -2.15 16.51 -13.81
CA LEU A 159 -0.91 16.47 -14.59
C LEU A 159 -0.72 15.09 -15.22
N GLY A 160 -0.93 14.01 -14.46
CA GLY A 160 -0.91 12.65 -14.99
C GLY A 160 -1.89 12.46 -16.15
N TYR A 161 -3.13 12.93 -16.00
CA TYR A 161 -4.14 12.88 -17.07
C TYR A 161 -3.69 13.63 -18.34
N LEU A 162 -3.18 14.85 -18.20
CA LEU A 162 -2.69 15.66 -19.32
C LEU A 162 -1.49 15.00 -20.01
N LEU A 163 -0.56 14.42 -19.25
CA LEU A 163 0.58 13.69 -19.80
C LEU A 163 0.13 12.44 -20.57
N CYS A 164 -0.88 11.72 -20.09
CA CYS A 164 -1.48 10.60 -20.82
C CYS A 164 -2.10 11.05 -22.15
N GLN A 165 -2.72 12.25 -22.20
CA GLN A 165 -3.31 12.79 -23.42
C GLN A 165 -2.27 13.25 -24.44
N ILE A 166 -1.18 13.87 -23.96
CA ILE A 166 -0.16 14.46 -24.84
C ILE A 166 0.78 13.36 -25.38
N HIS A 167 1.13 12.36 -24.56
CA HIS A 167 2.13 11.37 -24.91
C HIS A 167 1.88 10.01 -24.23
N GLY A 168 0.79 9.34 -24.61
CA GLY A 168 0.38 8.04 -24.05
C GLY A 168 1.50 7.00 -23.98
N ASP A 169 2.32 6.90 -25.04
CA ASP A 169 3.47 5.97 -25.10
C ASP A 169 4.55 6.29 -24.05
N MET A 170 4.76 7.57 -23.73
CA MET A 170 5.72 7.98 -22.70
C MET A 170 5.20 7.56 -21.32
N VAL A 171 3.91 7.72 -21.08
CA VAL A 171 3.29 7.29 -19.82
C VAL A 171 3.29 5.77 -19.71
N GLU A 172 3.00 5.04 -20.80
CA GLU A 172 3.08 3.58 -20.86
C GLU A 172 4.50 3.10 -20.53
N ALA A 173 5.53 3.74 -21.09
CA ALA A 173 6.93 3.44 -20.79
C ALA A 173 7.34 3.77 -19.33
N ILE A 174 6.84 4.86 -18.75
CA ILE A 174 7.08 5.20 -17.34
C ILE A 174 6.42 4.16 -16.43
N CYS A 175 5.18 3.82 -16.70
CA CYS A 175 4.44 2.85 -15.91
C CYS A 175 5.03 1.43 -16.04
N ASP A 176 5.49 1.03 -17.23
CA ASP A 176 6.20 -0.23 -17.45
C ASP A 176 7.55 -0.27 -16.71
N LYS A 177 8.29 0.85 -16.67
CA LYS A 177 9.50 0.97 -15.83
C LYS A 177 9.20 0.87 -14.34
N CYS A 178 8.04 1.33 -13.89
CA CYS A 178 7.54 1.09 -12.53
C CYS A 178 6.96 -0.33 -12.36
N GLY A 179 6.91 -1.11 -13.45
CA GLY A 179 6.35 -2.44 -13.62
C GLY A 179 4.89 -2.53 -13.19
N PHE A 180 4.12 -1.54 -13.61
CA PHE A 180 2.68 -1.63 -13.74
C PHE A 180 2.33 -2.36 -15.04
N PRO A 181 1.30 -3.22 -15.07
CA PRO A 181 0.87 -3.87 -16.30
C PRO A 181 0.24 -2.81 -17.22
N THR A 182 0.95 -2.41 -18.26
CA THR A 182 0.50 -1.33 -19.16
C THR A 182 0.30 -1.73 -20.61
N LYS A 183 0.62 -2.97 -21.01
CA LYS A 183 0.34 -3.42 -22.39
C LYS A 183 -1.11 -3.12 -22.78
N LYS A 184 -1.31 -2.27 -23.79
CA LYS A 184 -2.60 -1.77 -24.32
C LYS A 184 -3.23 -0.61 -23.52
N THR A 185 -2.46 0.23 -22.82
CA THR A 185 -2.99 1.45 -22.19
C THR A 185 -3.36 2.55 -23.18
N ASN A 186 -2.90 2.47 -24.43
CA ASN A 186 -3.36 3.27 -25.59
C ASN A 186 -4.84 3.05 -25.98
N ARG A 187 -5.73 2.71 -25.04
CA ARG A 187 -7.18 2.77 -25.26
C ARG A 187 -7.58 4.24 -25.31
N THR A 188 -7.47 4.78 -26.52
CA THR A 188 -8.20 5.92 -27.06
C THR A 188 -9.13 6.59 -26.06
N VAL A 189 -8.69 7.75 -25.56
CA VAL A 189 -9.59 8.76 -25.03
C VAL A 189 -10.30 9.38 -26.24
N TYR A 190 -11.19 8.63 -26.90
CA TYR A 190 -12.23 9.29 -27.67
C TYR A 190 -13.10 9.96 -26.62
N ASN A 191 -13.09 11.29 -26.61
CA ASN A 191 -13.96 12.11 -25.80
C ASN A 191 -15.41 11.75 -26.14
N ASP A 192 -16.04 10.91 -25.32
CA ASP A 192 -17.49 10.71 -25.32
C ASP A 192 -18.18 11.69 -24.33
N TYR A 193 -17.68 12.92 -24.25
CA TYR A 193 -18.35 14.08 -23.66
C TYR A 193 -18.04 15.35 -24.45
#